data_AF-A0A6D0IAL7-F1
#
_entry.id   AF-A0A6D0IAL7-F1
#
_cell.length_a   1.000
_cell.length_b   1.000
_cell.length_c   1.000
_cell.angle_alpha   90.00
_cell.angle_beta   90.00
_cell.angle_gamma   90.00
#
_symmetry.space_group_name_H-M   'P 1'
#
loop_
_entity.id
_entity.type
_entity.pdbx_description
1 polymer ?
#
loop_
_entity_poly.entity_id
_entity_poly.type
_entity_poly.pdbx_seq_one_letter_code
_entity_poly.pdbx_strand_id
1 'polypeptide(L)'
;MSVEDTQPLITHLIELRKRLLNCIIAVIVIFLCLVYFANDIYHLVSAPLIKQLPQGSTMIATDVASPFFTPIKLTFMVSLILSAPVILYQVWAFIAPALYKHERRLVVPLLVSSS
;
A
#
# COMPACT_ATOMS: atom_id res chain seq x y z
N MET A 1 -25.46 -17.30 -25.40
CA MET A 1 -24.13 -17.39 -24.77
C MET A 1 -23.74 -16.01 -24.27
N SER A 2 -24.13 -15.62 -23.04
CA SER A 2 -23.76 -14.28 -22.50
C SER A 2 -24.08 -13.99 -21.02
N VAL A 3 -24.73 -14.89 -20.25
CA VAL A 3 -25.13 -14.54 -18.86
C VAL A 3 -24.13 -15.03 -17.81
N GLU A 4 -23.41 -16.13 -18.05
CA GLU A 4 -22.48 -16.71 -17.07
C GLU A 4 -21.12 -15.99 -16.97
N ASP A 5 -20.66 -15.29 -18.02
CA ASP A 5 -19.37 -14.55 -18.00
C ASP A 5 -19.45 -13.17 -17.34
N THR A 6 -20.64 -12.58 -17.24
CA THR A 6 -20.81 -11.27 -16.56
C THR A 6 -20.64 -11.41 -15.04
N GLN A 7 -21.12 -12.51 -14.47
CA GLN A 7 -21.03 -12.79 -13.02
C GLN A 7 -19.59 -12.90 -12.47
N PRO A 8 -18.63 -13.59 -13.12
CA PRO A 8 -17.25 -13.69 -12.63
C PRO A 8 -16.49 -12.37 -12.75
N LEU A 9 -16.68 -11.59 -13.81
CA LEU A 9 -16.02 -10.28 -13.96
C LEU A 9 -16.47 -9.31 -12.88
N ILE A 10 -17.78 -9.21 -12.64
CA ILE A 10 -18.33 -8.36 -11.58
C ILE A 10 -17.83 -8.80 -10.20
N THR A 11 -17.79 -10.11 -9.93
CA THR A 11 -17.26 -10.65 -8.67
C THR A 11 -15.79 -10.29 -8.46
N HIS A 12 -14.96 -10.39 -9.51
CA HIS A 12 -13.54 -10.06 -9.44
C HIS A 12 -13.31 -8.55 -9.21
N LEU A 13 -14.11 -7.68 -9.82
CA LEU A 13 -14.06 -6.23 -9.58
C LEU A 13 -14.50 -5.86 -8.16
N ILE A 14 -15.51 -6.53 -7.62
CA ILE A 14 -15.94 -6.35 -6.23
C ILE A 14 -14.83 -6.75 -5.25
N GLU A 15 -14.14 -7.85 -5.54
CA GLU A 15 -12.99 -8.30 -4.76
C GLU A 15 -11.85 -7.27 -4.79
N LEU A 16 -11.50 -6.76 -5.98
CA LEU A 16 -10.49 -5.70 -6.14
C LEU A 16 -10.84 -4.46 -5.31
N ARG A 17 -12.09 -3.98 -5.40
CA ARG A 17 -12.56 -2.83 -4.62
C ARG A 17 -12.42 -3.07 -3.12
N LYS A 18 -12.84 -4.25 -2.64
CA LYS A 18 -12.77 -4.60 -1.22
C LYS A 18 -11.33 -4.61 -0.71
N ARG A 19 -10.41 -5.17 -1.50
CA ARG A 19 -8.98 -5.23 -1.16
C ARG A 19 -8.33 -3.85 -1.20
N LEU A 20 -8.67 -3.03 -2.19
CA LEU A 20 -8.21 -1.64 -2.28
C LEU A 20 -8.63 -0.83 -1.05
N LEU A 21 -9.89 -0.95 -0.64
CA LEU A 21 -10.38 -0.30 0.59
C LEU A 21 -9.61 -0.76 1.84
N ASN A 22 -9.34 -2.06 1.96
CA ASN A 22 -8.55 -2.57 3.08
C ASN A 22 -7.12 -2.02 3.10
N CYS A 23 -6.47 -1.89 1.93
CA CYS A 23 -5.14 -1.27 1.82
C CYS A 23 -5.18 0.20 2.27
N ILE A 24 -6.19 0.96 1.80
CA ILE A 24 -6.37 2.36 2.18
C ILE A 24 -6.58 2.48 3.70
N ILE A 25 -7.42 1.64 4.29
CA ILE A 25 -7.65 1.62 5.73
C ILE A 25 -6.36 1.30 6.49
N ALA A 26 -5.58 0.32 6.05
CA ALA A 26 -4.31 -0.03 6.69
C ALA A 26 -3.31 1.14 6.66
N VAL A 27 -3.16 1.81 5.52
CA VAL A 27 -2.32 3.01 5.39
C VAL A 27 -2.81 4.11 6.34
N ILE A 28 -4.11 4.39 6.36
CA ILE A 28 -4.70 5.45 7.20
C ILE A 28 -4.49 5.15 8.69
N VAL A 29 -4.71 3.91 9.12
CA VAL A 29 -4.50 3.52 10.53
C VAL A 29 -3.04 3.73 10.93
N ILE A 30 -2.08 3.26 10.13
CA ILE A 30 -0.65 3.43 10.40
C ILE A 30 -0.29 4.92 10.38
N PHE A 31 -0.81 5.68 9.41
CA PHE A 31 -0.59 7.11 9.31
C PHE A 31 -1.09 7.86 10.55
N LEU A 32 -2.32 7.58 11.01
CA LEU A 32 -2.88 8.20 12.21
C LEU A 32 -2.09 7.87 13.47
N CYS A 33 -1.53 6.66 13.57
CA CYS A 33 -0.62 6.31 14.67
C CYS A 33 0.71 7.09 14.62
N LEU A 34 1.22 7.39 13.42
CA LEU A 34 2.52 8.04 13.23
C LEU A 34 2.45 9.56 13.15
N VAL A 35 1.29 10.14 12.80
CA VAL A 35 1.15 11.59 12.59
C VAL A 35 1.46 12.40 13.85
N TYR A 36 1.21 11.84 15.04
CA TYR A 36 1.60 12.45 16.31
C TYR A 36 3.13 12.61 16.42
N PHE A 37 3.89 11.65 15.88
CA PHE A 37 5.36 11.64 15.86
C PHE A 37 5.96 12.30 14.62
N ALA A 38 5.15 12.97 13.79
CA ALA A 38 5.61 13.50 12.50
C ALA A 38 6.80 14.48 12.63
N ASN A 39 6.80 15.30 13.68
CA ASN A 39 7.89 16.24 13.95
C ASN A 39 9.20 15.51 14.33
N ASP A 40 9.13 14.44 15.12
CA ASP A 40 10.30 13.65 15.50
C ASP A 40 10.91 12.95 14.30
N ILE A 41 10.07 12.36 13.43
CA ILE A 41 10.50 11.74 12.18
C ILE A 41 11.17 12.79 11.27
N TYR A 42 10.60 13.99 11.18
CA TYR A 42 11.18 15.08 10.40
C TYR A 42 12.54 15.53 10.95
N HIS A 43 12.69 15.68 12.26
CA HIS A 43 13.98 16.04 12.88
C HIS A 43 15.05 14.96 12.64
N LEU A 44 14.66 13.68 12.74
CA LEU A 44 15.56 12.56 12.52
C LEU A 44 16.08 12.50 11.07
N VAL A 45 15.21 12.80 10.09
CA VAL A 45 15.59 12.81 8.66
C VAL A 45 16.30 14.10 8.24
N SER A 46 15.95 15.25 8.81
CA SER A 46 16.57 16.55 8.48
C SER A 46 17.94 16.79 9.13
N ALA A 47 18.24 16.15 10.25
CA ALA A 47 19.53 16.26 10.95
C ALA A 47 20.78 15.97 10.08
N PRO A 48 20.84 14.87 9.29
CA PRO A 48 21.99 14.61 8.42
C PRO A 48 22.08 15.57 7.22
N LEU A 49 20.94 16.04 6.70
CA LEU A 49 20.88 17.02 5.61
C LEU A 49 21.43 18.37 6.05
N ILE A 50 21.08 18.84 7.26
CA ILE A 50 21.61 20.08 7.84
C ILE A 50 23.12 19.99 8.08
N LYS A 51 23.63 18.81 8.45
CA LYS A 51 25.07 18.58 8.66
C LYS A 51 25.92 18.66 7.38
N GLN A 52 25.31 18.49 6.20
CA GLN A 52 26.00 18.58 4.90
C GLN A 52 25.80 19.93 4.20
N LEU A 53 25.11 20.88 4.83
CA LEU A 53 25.00 22.24 4.30
C LEU A 53 26.27 23.07 4.62
N PRO A 54 26.79 23.88 3.66
CA PRO A 54 27.91 24.78 3.91
C PRO A 54 27.55 25.86 4.94
N GLN A 55 28.51 26.23 5.79
CA GLN A 55 28.31 27.21 6.86
C GLN A 55 27.89 28.58 6.28
N GLY A 56 26.71 29.06 6.67
CA GLY A 56 26.16 30.36 6.27
C GLY A 56 24.90 30.30 5.42
N SER A 57 24.42 29.12 5.01
CA SER A 57 23.13 29.00 4.33
C SER A 57 22.00 28.85 5.36
N THR A 58 21.22 29.90 5.55
CA THR A 58 19.94 29.81 6.25
C THR A 58 19.04 28.86 5.47
N MET A 59 18.27 28.03 6.18
CA MET A 59 17.20 27.24 5.56
C MET A 59 16.12 28.22 5.08
N ILE A 60 16.29 28.78 3.88
CA ILE A 60 15.27 29.62 3.25
C ILE A 60 14.19 28.66 2.76
N ALA A 61 13.13 28.57 3.54
CA ALA A 61 11.88 27.97 3.13
C ALA A 61 11.43 28.64 1.82
N THR A 62 11.44 27.91 0.72
CA THR A 62 10.86 28.34 -0.56
C THR A 62 9.33 28.48 -0.49
N ASP A 63 8.70 28.14 0.65
CA ASP A 63 7.27 28.32 0.90
C ASP A 63 6.95 28.41 2.40
N VAL A 64 6.10 29.34 2.82
CA VAL A 64 5.68 29.55 4.24
C VAL A 64 4.96 28.35 4.85
N ALA A 65 4.38 27.47 4.04
CA ALA A 65 3.66 26.28 4.49
C ALA A 65 4.54 25.02 4.58
N SER A 66 5.80 25.10 4.13
CA SER A 66 6.71 23.95 4.10
C SER A 66 7.01 23.31 5.46
N PRO A 67 7.09 24.02 6.61
CA PRO A 67 7.31 23.38 7.91
C PRO A 67 6.13 22.51 8.35
N PHE A 68 4.93 22.80 7.87
CA PHE A 68 3.71 22.07 8.24
C PHE A 68 3.46 20.87 7.32
N PHE A 69 3.61 21.06 6.01
CA PHE A 69 3.34 19.99 5.04
C PHE A 69 4.49 18.98 4.90
N THR A 70 5.74 19.37 5.16
CA THR A 70 6.88 18.47 4.98
C THR A 70 6.86 17.28 5.97
N PRO A 71 6.66 17.48 7.29
CA PRO A 71 6.54 16.38 8.24
C PRO A 71 5.36 15.45 7.93
N ILE A 72 4.22 16.02 7.53
CA ILE A 72 3.01 15.25 7.17
C ILE A 72 3.25 14.39 5.93
N LYS A 73 3.81 14.96 4.86
CA LYS A 73 4.11 14.25 3.62
C LYS A 73 5.14 13.14 3.85
N LEU A 74 6.14 13.40 4.68
CA LEU A 74 7.16 12.43 5.02
C LEU A 74 6.58 11.28 5.86
N THR A 75 5.75 11.60 6.85
CA THR A 75 5.04 10.59 7.66
C THR A 75 4.09 9.74 6.82
N PHE A 76 3.42 10.34 5.84
CA PHE A 76 2.63 9.60 4.87
C PHE A 76 3.49 8.60 4.07
N MET A 77 4.65 9.04 3.58
CA MET A 77 5.58 8.15 2.87
C MET A 77 6.05 6.99 3.75
N VAL A 78 6.39 7.26 5.02
CA VAL A 78 6.79 6.23 5.99
C VAL A 78 5.64 5.27 6.28
N SER A 79 4.42 5.77 6.45
CA SER A 79 3.24 4.93 6.65
C SER A 79 2.94 4.02 5.45
N LEU A 80 3.22 4.49 4.23
CA LEU A 80 3.08 3.69 3.01
C LEU A 80 4.11 2.55 2.97
N ILE A 81 5.35 2.82 3.37
CA ILE A 81 6.41 1.80 3.46
C ILE A 81 6.06 0.77 4.54
N LEU A 82 5.59 1.21 5.70
CA LEU A 82 5.21 0.31 6.79
C LEU A 82 3.96 -0.53 6.48
N SER A 83 3.06 -0.01 5.65
CA SER A 83 1.88 -0.75 5.17
C SER A 83 2.19 -1.66 3.99
N ALA A 84 3.39 -1.59 3.39
CA ALA A 84 3.82 -2.45 2.29
C ALA A 84 3.56 -3.95 2.48
N PRO A 85 3.85 -4.60 3.62
CA PRO A 85 3.53 -6.02 3.81
C PRO A 85 2.03 -6.32 3.72
N VAL A 86 1.17 -5.43 4.23
CA VAL A 86 -0.29 -5.58 4.16
C VAL A 86 -0.77 -5.39 2.72
N ILE A 87 -0.26 -4.37 2.04
CA ILE A 87 -0.58 -4.09 0.63
C ILE A 87 -0.15 -5.28 -0.23
N LEU A 88 1.06 -5.79 -0.02
CA LEU A 88 1.60 -6.93 -0.76
C LEU A 88 0.75 -8.17 -0.54
N TYR A 89 0.36 -8.47 0.71
CA TYR A 89 -0.53 -9.58 1.02
C TYR A 89 -1.88 -9.44 0.30
N GLN A 90 -2.48 -8.25 0.30
CA GLN A 90 -3.77 -8.05 -0.37
C GLN A 90 -3.67 -8.17 -1.89
N VAL A 91 -2.58 -7.70 -2.48
CA VAL A 91 -2.29 -7.85 -3.91
C VAL A 91 -2.07 -9.32 -4.27
N TRP A 92 -1.26 -10.05 -3.51
CA TRP A 92 -1.04 -11.47 -3.72
C TRP A 92 -2.31 -12.30 -3.60
N ALA A 93 -3.11 -12.02 -2.57
CA ALA A 93 -4.35 -12.74 -2.36
C ALA A 93 -5.41 -12.42 -3.44
N PHE A 94 -5.29 -11.31 -4.18
CA PHE A 94 -6.08 -11.03 -5.39
C PHE A 94 -5.59 -11.80 -6.61
N ILE A 95 -4.27 -11.98 -6.75
CA ILE A 95 -3.65 -12.65 -7.90
C ILE A 95 -3.76 -14.19 -7.78
N ALA A 96 -3.58 -14.74 -6.58
CA ALA A 96 -3.67 -16.18 -6.30
C ALA A 96 -4.93 -16.85 -6.88
N PRO A 97 -6.17 -16.36 -6.67
CA PRO A 97 -7.36 -16.99 -7.24
C PRO A 97 -7.39 -16.94 -8.77
N ALA A 98 -6.71 -16.01 -9.42
CA ALA A 98 -6.62 -15.97 -10.89
C ALA A 98 -5.67 -17.05 -11.44
N LEU A 99 -4.58 -17.35 -10.72
CA LEU A 99 -3.57 -18.33 -11.16
C LEU A 99 -3.96 -19.79 -10.81
N TYR A 100 -4.45 -20.04 -9.59
CA TYR A 100 -4.76 -21.40 -9.12
C TYR A 100 -6.08 -22.00 -9.65
N LYS A 101 -6.97 -21.17 -10.23
CA LYS A 101 -8.18 -21.68 -10.91
C LYS A 101 -7.87 -22.55 -12.12
N HIS A 102 -6.74 -22.31 -12.78
CA HIS A 102 -6.31 -23.10 -13.94
C HIS A 102 -5.78 -24.48 -13.54
N GLU A 103 -5.09 -24.60 -12.41
CA GLU A 103 -4.54 -25.90 -11.97
C GLU A 103 -5.60 -26.83 -11.40
N ARG A 104 -6.57 -26.31 -10.63
CA ARG A 104 -7.57 -27.18 -9.96
C ARG A 104 -8.51 -27.90 -10.93
N ARG A 105 -8.69 -27.43 -12.17
CA ARG A 105 -9.58 -28.06 -13.16
C ARG A 105 -9.00 -29.33 -13.79
N LEU A 106 -7.69 -29.52 -13.74
CA LEU A 106 -7.01 -30.72 -14.26
C LEU A 106 -6.89 -31.84 -13.21
N VAL A 107 -6.82 -31.49 -11.93
CA VAL A 107 -6.63 -32.50 -10.86
C VAL A 107 -7.93 -33.25 -10.54
N VAL A 108 -9.09 -32.59 -10.65
CA VAL A 108 -10.40 -33.20 -10.36
C VAL A 108 -10.75 -34.38 -11.31
N PRO A 109 -10.61 -34.29 -12.65
CA PRO A 109 -10.90 -35.43 -13.52
C PRO A 109 -9.88 -36.58 -13.38
N LEU A 110 -8.61 -36.30 -13.05
CA LEU A 110 -7.60 -37.35 -12.80
C LEU A 110 -7.90 -38.17 -11.53
N LEU A 111 -8.40 -37.52 -10.47
CA LEU A 111 -8.77 -38.19 -9.23
C LEU A 111 -10.05 -39.03 -9.38
N VAL A 112 -11.02 -38.57 -10.19
CA VAL A 112 -12.27 -39.33 -10.45
C VAL A 112 -12.06 -40.47 -11.44
N SER A 113 -11.07 -40.38 -12.35
CA SER A 113 -10.75 -41.45 -13.30
C SER A 113 -9.83 -42.54 -12.73
N SER A 114 -9.29 -42.36 -11.51
CA SER A 114 -8.44 -43.36 -10.83
C SER A 114 -9.22 -44.22 -9.84
N SER A 115 -10.56 -44.26 -9.94
CA SER A 115 -11.45 -45.13 -9.15
C SER A 115 -12.43 -45.82 -10.10
#